data_AF-G4Z5J4-F1
#
_entry.id   AF-G4Z5J4-F1
#
_cell.length_a   1.000
_cell.length_b   1.000
_cell.length_c   1.000
_cell.angle_alpha   90.00
_cell.angle_beta   90.00
_cell.angle_gamma   90.00
#
_symmetry.space_group_name_H-M   'P 1'
#
loop_
_entity.id
_entity.type
_entity.pdbx_description
1 polymer ?
#
loop_
_entity_poly.entity_id
_entity_poly.type
_entity_poly.pdbx_seq_one_letter_code
_entity_poly.pdbx_strand_id
1 'polypeptide(L)'
;MANTSDAVLRAARVLVFLVLNYALASTGFVVIVFGVAFSLGSLALCCLGVVMFQGLLYLAPLLARLDVALHNFVEPAENKLYGQIPHYGEGGAYLARPSLAVLLYFSTAKLGVGVLSAMVVVIPFSMPIHALTSPLFREQYFSEGWFNLSAFMTVATALLVSGFVAVPQVARLSCVTTRLLCREVFSSIYTRDFVPTAPQEPLDSALPSYGTQQV
;
A
#
# COMPACT_ATOMS: atom_id res chain seq x y z
N MET A 1 -7.28 25.99 18.56
CA MET A 1 -8.46 25.27 18.03
C MET A 1 -8.10 24.79 16.64
N ALA A 2 -7.92 23.49 16.43
CA ALA A 2 -7.79 22.96 15.07
C ALA A 2 -9.15 23.12 14.39
N ASN A 3 -9.19 23.69 13.19
CA ASN A 3 -10.43 23.87 12.45
C ASN A 3 -11.07 22.50 12.18
N THR A 4 -12.35 22.35 12.50
CA THR A 4 -13.11 21.11 12.28
C THR A 4 -13.06 20.66 10.82
N SER A 5 -12.94 21.59 9.86
CA SER A 5 -12.72 21.31 8.45
C SER A 5 -11.45 20.49 8.17
N ASP A 6 -10.36 20.75 8.90
CA ASP A 6 -9.07 20.10 8.67
C ASP A 6 -9.10 18.66 9.18
N ALA A 7 -9.81 18.42 10.30
CA ALA A 7 -10.01 17.08 10.85
C ALA A 7 -10.88 16.22 9.91
N VAL A 8 -11.96 16.79 9.38
CA VAL A 8 -12.85 16.10 8.42
C VAL A 8 -12.10 15.78 7.13
N LEU A 9 -11.32 16.71 6.59
CA LEU A 9 -10.53 16.48 5.39
C LEU A 9 -9.49 15.37 5.59
N ARG A 10 -8.80 15.35 6.74
CA ARG A 10 -7.87 14.27 7.09
C ARG A 10 -8.56 12.93 7.22
N ALA A 11 -9.71 12.87 7.88
CA ALA A 11 -10.49 11.63 8.00
C ALA A 11 -10.94 11.12 6.61
N ALA A 12 -11.44 12.00 5.75
CA ALA A 12 -11.82 11.66 4.38
C ALA A 12 -10.63 11.13 3.57
N ARG A 13 -9.45 11.76 3.73
CA ARG A 13 -8.21 11.34 3.08
C ARG A 13 -7.79 9.93 3.51
N VAL A 14 -7.87 9.62 4.81
CA VAL A 14 -7.57 8.28 5.33
C VAL A 14 -8.59 7.24 4.85
N LEU A 15 -9.87 7.62 4.75
CA LEU A 15 -10.92 6.76 4.22
C LEU A 15 -10.65 6.40 2.75
N VAL A 16 -10.34 7.40 1.92
CA VAL A 16 -9.95 7.20 0.51
C VAL A 16 -8.71 6.29 0.41
N PHE A 17 -7.72 6.51 1.28
CA PHE A 17 -6.54 5.66 1.37
C PHE A 17 -6.90 4.19 1.66
N LEU A 18 -7.76 3.91 2.64
CA LEU A 18 -8.15 2.54 3.00
C LEU A 18 -8.84 1.81 1.83
N VAL A 19 -9.72 2.52 1.12
CA VAL A 19 -10.43 1.97 -0.05
C VAL A 19 -9.45 1.67 -1.19
N LEU A 20 -8.59 2.63 -1.54
CA LEU A 20 -7.57 2.43 -2.56
C LEU A 20 -6.56 1.36 -2.16
N ASN A 21 -6.22 1.24 -0.88
CA ASN A 21 -5.32 0.22 -0.35
C ASN A 21 -5.90 -1.18 -0.54
N TYR A 22 -7.18 -1.36 -0.22
CA TYR A 22 -7.87 -2.63 -0.50
C TYR A 22 -7.95 -2.91 -2.01
N ALA A 23 -8.30 -1.91 -2.83
CA ALA A 23 -8.42 -2.07 -4.27
C ALA A 23 -7.08 -2.47 -4.91
N LEU A 24 -5.98 -1.81 -4.53
CA LEU A 24 -4.63 -2.13 -5.01
C LEU A 24 -4.18 -3.51 -4.53
N ALA A 25 -4.39 -3.84 -3.26
CA ALA A 25 -4.01 -5.12 -2.68
C ALA A 25 -4.76 -6.30 -3.31
N SER A 26 -6.09 -6.17 -3.45
CA SER A 26 -6.94 -7.21 -4.04
C SER A 26 -6.66 -7.40 -5.53
N THR A 27 -6.57 -6.31 -6.30
CA THR A 27 -6.25 -6.37 -7.75
C THR A 27 -4.86 -6.98 -7.95
N GLY A 28 -3.86 -6.52 -7.17
CA GLY A 28 -2.51 -7.09 -7.19
C GLY A 28 -2.52 -8.59 -6.89
N PHE A 29 -3.16 -9.00 -5.79
CA PHE A 29 -3.26 -10.42 -5.42
C PHE A 29 -3.89 -11.27 -6.53
N VAL A 30 -5.04 -10.85 -7.07
CA VAL A 30 -5.74 -11.57 -8.14
C VAL A 30 -4.82 -11.70 -9.36
N VAL A 31 -4.29 -10.59 -9.88
CA VAL A 31 -3.43 -10.62 -11.07
C VAL A 31 -2.20 -11.51 -10.86
N ILE A 32 -1.57 -11.44 -9.68
CA ILE A 32 -0.38 -12.23 -9.37
C ILE A 32 -0.70 -13.72 -9.26
N VAL A 33 -1.71 -14.10 -8.47
CA VAL A 33 -2.06 -15.52 -8.26
C VAL A 33 -2.52 -16.17 -9.56
N PHE A 34 -3.45 -15.53 -10.28
CA PHE A 34 -3.91 -16.05 -11.57
C PHE A 34 -2.78 -16.04 -12.60
N GLY A 35 -1.95 -15.00 -12.64
CA GLY A 35 -0.83 -14.93 -13.55
C GLY A 35 0.20 -16.03 -13.29
N VAL A 36 0.54 -16.31 -12.02
CA VAL A 36 1.47 -17.39 -11.65
C VAL A 36 0.86 -18.75 -11.99
N ALA A 37 -0.40 -18.99 -11.61
CA ALA A 37 -1.09 -20.25 -11.93
C ALA A 37 -1.17 -20.48 -13.45
N PHE A 38 -1.49 -19.43 -14.23
CA PHE A 38 -1.52 -19.48 -15.68
C PHE A 38 -0.13 -19.72 -16.27
N SER A 39 0.91 -19.09 -15.71
CA SER A 39 2.29 -19.29 -16.14
C SER A 39 2.72 -20.74 -15.93
N LEU A 40 2.43 -21.31 -14.76
CA LEU A 40 2.72 -22.71 -14.41
C LEU A 40 1.93 -23.68 -15.27
N GLY A 41 0.63 -23.45 -15.47
CA GLY A 41 -0.22 -24.29 -16.33
C GLY A 41 0.20 -24.24 -17.81
N SER A 42 0.72 -23.10 -18.27
CA SER A 42 1.19 -22.90 -19.63
C SER A 42 2.65 -23.29 -19.85
N LEU A 43 3.34 -23.85 -18.84
CA LEU A 43 4.70 -24.40 -19.03
C LEU A 43 4.72 -25.54 -20.06
N ALA A 44 3.64 -26.32 -20.12
CA ALA A 44 3.48 -27.37 -21.13
C ALA A 44 3.40 -26.82 -22.57
N LEU A 45 3.02 -25.55 -22.74
CA LEU A 45 2.95 -24.85 -24.03
C LEU A 45 4.28 -24.14 -24.38
N CYS A 46 5.40 -24.69 -23.90
CA CYS A 46 6.77 -24.18 -24.06
C CYS A 46 6.98 -22.75 -23.54
N CYS A 47 6.84 -21.73 -24.38
CA CYS A 47 7.31 -20.37 -24.11
C CYS A 47 6.25 -19.45 -23.50
N LEU A 48 4.95 -19.79 -23.63
CA LEU A 48 3.86 -18.93 -23.19
C LEU A 48 3.92 -18.68 -21.68
N GLY A 49 4.21 -19.72 -20.90
CA GLY A 49 4.34 -19.61 -19.44
C GLY A 49 5.48 -18.67 -19.00
N VAL A 50 6.61 -18.72 -19.70
CA VAL A 50 7.77 -17.87 -19.40
C VAL A 50 7.47 -16.40 -19.72
N VAL A 51 6.83 -16.13 -20.87
CA VAL A 51 6.45 -14.77 -21.27
C VAL A 51 5.47 -14.16 -20.27
N MET A 52 4.48 -14.93 -19.81
CA MET A 52 3.52 -14.47 -18.80
C MET A 52 4.18 -14.18 -17.46
N PHE A 53 5.08 -15.06 -17.01
CA PHE A 53 5.82 -14.84 -15.76
C PHE A 53 6.73 -13.61 -15.86
N GLN A 54 7.40 -13.41 -16.99
CA GLN A 54 8.19 -12.22 -17.23
C GLN A 54 7.33 -10.95 -17.22
N GLY A 55 6.11 -11.01 -17.78
CA GLY A 55 5.11 -9.95 -17.67
C GLY A 55 4.77 -9.59 -16.22
N LEU A 56 4.62 -10.57 -15.33
CA LEU A 56 4.40 -10.32 -13.90
C LEU A 56 5.60 -9.62 -13.24
N LEU A 57 6.83 -10.01 -13.61
CA LEU A 57 8.02 -9.35 -13.11
C LEU A 57 8.12 -7.90 -13.59
N TYR A 58 7.66 -7.59 -14.80
CA TYR A 58 7.52 -6.20 -15.28
C TYR A 58 6.41 -5.42 -14.54
N LEU A 59 5.33 -6.10 -14.13
CA LEU A 59 4.22 -5.47 -13.39
C LEU A 59 4.60 -5.13 -11.93
N ALA A 60 5.50 -5.91 -11.32
CA ALA A 60 5.88 -5.74 -9.92
C ALA A 60 6.40 -4.32 -9.59
N PRO A 61 7.36 -3.72 -10.32
CA PRO A 61 7.77 -2.33 -10.10
C PRO A 61 6.63 -1.32 -10.19
N LEU A 62 5.65 -1.54 -11.07
CA LEU A 62 4.49 -0.66 -11.22
C LEU A 62 3.58 -0.73 -9.99
N LEU A 63 3.31 -1.94 -9.49
CA LEU A 63 2.58 -2.15 -8.24
C LEU A 63 3.28 -1.48 -7.05
N ALA A 64 4.60 -1.61 -6.94
CA ALA A 64 5.39 -0.95 -5.90
C ALA A 64 5.32 0.58 -5.99
N ARG A 65 5.38 1.16 -7.20
CA ARG A 65 5.24 2.62 -7.41
C ARG A 65 3.85 3.12 -7.01
N LEU A 66 2.80 2.40 -7.38
CA LEU A 66 1.43 2.72 -6.97
C LEU A 66 1.29 2.66 -5.45
N ASP A 67 1.93 1.68 -4.81
CA ASP A 67 1.88 1.55 -3.37
C ASP A 67 2.61 2.66 -2.63
N VAL A 68 3.79 3.06 -3.13
CA VAL A 68 4.54 4.21 -2.62
C VAL A 68 3.75 5.51 -2.82
N ALA A 69 3.09 5.68 -3.97
CA ALA A 69 2.22 6.83 -4.21
C ALA A 69 1.05 6.87 -3.22
N LEU A 70 0.46 5.71 -2.90
CA LEU A 70 -0.61 5.59 -1.93
C LEU A 70 -0.12 5.88 -0.49
N HIS A 71 1.06 5.38 -0.10
CA HIS A 71 1.71 5.74 1.17
C HIS A 71 1.95 7.24 1.28
N ASN A 72 2.53 7.85 0.24
CA ASN A 72 2.79 9.29 0.17
C ASN A 72 1.50 10.14 0.14
N PHE A 73 0.38 9.53 -0.27
CA PHE A 73 -0.92 10.18 -0.24
C PHE A 73 -1.45 10.33 1.18
N VAL A 74 -1.13 9.47 2.15
CA VAL A 74 -1.63 9.65 3.53
C VAL A 74 -0.59 10.25 4.48
N GLU A 75 0.70 9.95 4.27
CA GLU A 75 1.74 10.38 5.21
C GLU A 75 2.10 11.87 5.13
N PRO A 76 2.52 12.44 6.29
CA PRO A 76 3.01 13.81 6.35
C PRO A 76 4.36 13.94 5.63
N ALA A 77 4.76 15.17 5.33
CA ALA A 77 5.88 15.46 4.42
C ALA A 77 7.23 14.86 4.86
N GLU A 78 7.40 14.64 6.16
CA GLU A 78 8.59 14.07 6.80
C GLU A 78 8.72 12.56 6.51
N ASN A 79 7.60 11.84 6.50
CA ASN A 79 7.53 10.39 6.32
C ASN A 79 7.29 9.95 4.87
N LYS A 80 7.32 10.89 3.92
CA LYS A 80 7.22 10.58 2.50
C LYS A 80 8.45 9.80 2.03
N LEU A 81 8.19 8.80 1.20
CA LEU A 81 9.20 8.00 0.52
C LEU A 81 9.55 8.69 -0.79
N TYR A 82 10.83 8.94 -0.99
CA TYR A 82 11.41 9.53 -2.20
C TYR A 82 12.41 8.55 -2.82
N GLY A 83 12.68 8.72 -4.11
CA GLY A 83 13.62 7.88 -4.85
C GLY A 83 12.98 7.22 -6.07
N GLN A 84 13.80 6.48 -6.80
CA GLN A 84 13.40 5.84 -8.05
C GLN A 84 13.38 4.33 -7.89
N ILE A 85 12.23 3.72 -8.16
CA ILE A 85 12.10 2.27 -8.31
C ILE A 85 12.60 1.94 -9.73
N PRO A 86 13.71 1.21 -9.90
CA PRO A 86 14.26 0.89 -11.23
C PRO A 86 13.26 0.07 -12.04
N HIS A 87 13.26 0.23 -13.38
CA HIS A 87 12.44 -0.64 -14.22
C HIS A 87 13.04 -2.04 -14.25
N TYR A 88 12.18 -3.05 -14.40
CA TYR A 88 12.65 -4.41 -14.62
C TYR A 88 13.43 -4.47 -15.94
N GLY A 89 14.68 -4.95 -15.89
CA GLY A 89 15.59 -5.05 -17.04
C GLY A 89 16.69 -3.97 -17.14
N GLU A 90 16.61 -2.88 -16.39
CA GLU A 90 17.57 -1.75 -16.46
C GLU A 90 18.92 -2.03 -15.75
N GLY A 91 19.04 -3.13 -14.99
CA GLY A 91 20.21 -3.42 -14.12
C GLY A 91 20.76 -4.86 -14.15
N GLY A 92 20.46 -5.64 -15.20
CA GLY A 92 20.89 -7.04 -15.31
C GLY A 92 20.16 -8.02 -14.38
N ALA A 93 20.66 -9.26 -14.29
CA ALA A 93 20.01 -10.40 -13.61
C ALA A 93 19.75 -10.22 -12.10
N TYR A 94 20.36 -9.20 -11.47
CA TYR A 94 20.23 -8.92 -10.04
C TYR A 94 18.87 -8.33 -9.62
N LEU A 95 18.01 -7.94 -10.57
CA LEU A 95 16.68 -7.35 -10.28
C LEU A 95 15.50 -8.34 -10.27
N ALA A 96 15.72 -9.63 -10.56
CA ALA A 96 14.68 -10.65 -10.39
C ALA A 96 14.23 -10.79 -8.93
N ARG A 97 15.17 -10.61 -7.99
CA ARG A 97 14.93 -10.75 -6.55
C ARG A 97 14.01 -9.64 -5.99
N PRO A 98 14.23 -8.34 -6.29
CA PRO A 98 13.27 -7.28 -5.93
C PRO A 98 11.87 -7.48 -6.47
N SER A 99 11.75 -7.85 -7.75
CA SER A 99 10.44 -8.02 -8.40
C SER A 99 9.67 -9.19 -7.79
N LEU A 100 10.35 -10.31 -7.53
CA LEU A 100 9.76 -11.45 -6.84
C LEU A 100 9.34 -11.09 -5.40
N ALA A 101 10.17 -10.34 -4.67
CA ALA A 101 9.83 -9.87 -3.32
C ALA A 101 8.56 -9.00 -3.32
N VAL A 102 8.38 -8.13 -4.31
CA VAL A 102 7.16 -7.35 -4.48
C VAL A 102 5.95 -8.24 -4.80
N LEU A 103 6.10 -9.24 -5.68
CA LEU A 103 5.03 -10.19 -5.97
C LEU A 103 4.59 -10.94 -4.70
N LEU A 104 5.55 -11.43 -3.92
CA LEU A 104 5.29 -12.09 -2.64
C LEU A 104 4.61 -11.14 -1.65
N TYR A 105 5.10 -9.92 -1.53
CA TYR A 105 4.52 -8.89 -0.66
C TYR A 105 3.05 -8.62 -1.01
N PHE A 106 2.74 -8.42 -2.29
CA PHE A 106 1.37 -8.19 -2.74
C PHE A 106 0.48 -9.41 -2.51
N SER A 107 1.04 -10.62 -2.68
CA SER A 107 0.30 -11.87 -2.46
C SER A 107 0.01 -12.18 -0.98
N THR A 108 0.77 -11.61 -0.04
CA THR A 108 0.74 -11.98 1.38
C THR A 108 0.43 -10.78 2.27
N ALA A 109 1.47 -10.03 2.67
CA ALA A 109 1.39 -8.94 3.63
C ALA A 109 0.43 -7.84 3.14
N LYS A 110 0.55 -7.40 1.88
CA LYS A 110 -0.32 -6.34 1.36
C LYS A 110 -1.77 -6.78 1.32
N LEU A 111 -2.06 -8.01 0.88
CA LEU A 111 -3.41 -8.54 0.90
C LEU A 111 -3.99 -8.52 2.32
N GLY A 112 -3.24 -9.00 3.31
CA GLY A 112 -3.68 -8.99 4.72
C GLY A 112 -4.05 -7.58 5.20
N VAL A 113 -3.19 -6.59 4.94
CA VAL A 113 -3.48 -5.20 5.32
C VAL A 113 -4.60 -4.57 4.50
N GLY A 114 -4.71 -4.92 3.22
CA GLY A 114 -5.81 -4.52 2.34
C GLY A 114 -7.15 -5.04 2.85
N VAL A 115 -7.24 -6.33 3.22
CA VAL A 115 -8.44 -6.93 3.79
C VAL A 115 -8.79 -6.26 5.13
N LEU A 116 -7.81 -6.03 6.00
CA LEU A 116 -8.04 -5.26 7.23
C LEU A 116 -8.58 -3.85 6.94
N SER A 117 -8.11 -3.21 5.87
CA SER A 117 -8.61 -1.90 5.45
C SER A 117 -10.08 -1.95 5.06
N ALA A 118 -10.50 -2.96 4.29
CA ALA A 118 -11.90 -3.17 3.95
C ALA A 118 -12.74 -3.52 5.18
N MET A 119 -12.27 -4.40 6.05
CA MET A 119 -12.98 -4.81 7.26
C MET A 119 -13.30 -3.62 8.17
N VAL A 120 -12.32 -2.75 8.41
CA VAL A 120 -12.50 -1.57 9.26
C VAL A 120 -13.46 -0.54 8.63
N VAL A 121 -13.60 -0.52 7.30
CA VAL A 121 -14.57 0.35 6.63
C VAL A 121 -15.96 -0.28 6.56
N VAL A 122 -16.09 -1.59 6.37
CA VAL A 122 -17.38 -2.25 6.14
C VAL A 122 -18.08 -2.67 7.43
N ILE A 123 -17.34 -3.28 8.37
CA ILE A 123 -17.92 -3.84 9.61
C ILE A 123 -18.71 -2.80 10.41
N PRO A 124 -18.20 -1.58 10.66
CA PRO A 124 -18.91 -0.60 11.48
C PRO A 124 -20.26 -0.16 10.89
N PHE A 125 -20.37 -0.18 9.57
CA PHE A 125 -21.57 0.29 8.85
C PHE A 125 -22.50 -0.85 8.44
N SER A 126 -22.07 -2.11 8.50
CA SER A 126 -22.85 -3.27 8.10
C SER A 126 -24.21 -3.37 8.82
N MET A 127 -24.22 -3.24 10.14
CA MET A 127 -25.43 -3.30 10.98
C MET A 127 -26.40 -2.14 10.71
N PRO A 128 -25.96 -0.86 10.73
CA PRO A 128 -26.82 0.26 10.33
C PRO A 128 -27.40 0.11 8.92
N ILE A 129 -26.58 -0.29 7.94
CA ILE A 129 -27.04 -0.48 6.55
C ILE A 129 -28.09 -1.60 6.49
N HIS A 130 -27.86 -2.71 7.20
CA HIS A 130 -28.82 -3.81 7.24
C HIS A 130 -30.17 -3.39 7.86
N ALA A 131 -30.13 -2.61 8.95
CA ALA A 131 -31.33 -2.08 9.58
C ALA A 131 -32.11 -1.10 8.68
N LEU A 132 -31.43 -0.34 7.83
CA LEU A 132 -32.05 0.58 6.87
C LEU A 132 -32.61 -0.13 5.63
N THR A 133 -32.01 -1.25 5.23
CA THR A 133 -32.34 -1.93 3.96
C THR A 133 -33.32 -3.08 4.13
N SER A 134 -33.41 -3.69 5.32
CA SER A 134 -34.26 -4.86 5.57
C SER A 134 -35.49 -4.51 6.42
N PRO A 135 -36.71 -4.49 5.85
CA PRO A 135 -37.93 -4.25 6.61
C PRO A 135 -38.22 -5.37 7.61
N LEU A 136 -37.90 -6.62 7.26
CA LEU A 136 -38.06 -7.78 8.14
C LEU A 136 -37.17 -7.68 9.39
N PHE A 137 -35.93 -7.22 9.22
CA PHE A 137 -35.01 -6.99 10.35
C PHE A 137 -35.57 -5.92 11.30
N ARG A 138 -36.11 -4.84 10.73
CA ARG A 138 -36.71 -3.75 11.49
C ARG A 138 -37.92 -4.22 12.29
N GLU A 139 -38.79 -5.02 11.69
CA GLU A 139 -39.93 -5.59 12.40
C GLU A 139 -39.46 -6.50 13.55
N GLN A 140 -38.53 -7.43 13.31
CA GLN A 140 -38.05 -8.34 14.35
C GLN A 140 -37.37 -7.60 15.52
N TYR A 141 -36.47 -6.67 15.24
CA TYR A 141 -35.64 -6.04 16.28
C TYR A 141 -36.26 -4.80 16.92
N PHE A 142 -37.14 -4.07 16.22
CA PHE A 142 -37.75 -2.84 16.74
C PHE A 142 -39.21 -3.01 17.18
N SER A 143 -39.90 -4.10 16.81
CA SER A 143 -41.28 -4.36 17.30
C SER A 143 -41.34 -5.17 18.60
N GLU A 144 -40.39 -6.07 18.86
CA GLU A 144 -40.41 -7.02 20.01
C GLU A 144 -39.95 -6.40 21.36
N GLY A 145 -39.94 -5.08 21.49
CA GLY A 145 -39.74 -4.38 22.77
C GLY A 145 -38.40 -3.66 22.92
N TRP A 146 -38.31 -2.81 23.96
CA TRP A 146 -37.21 -1.85 24.17
C TRP A 146 -35.83 -2.50 24.34
N PHE A 147 -35.77 -3.76 24.80
CA PHE A 147 -34.52 -4.48 25.03
C PHE A 147 -33.75 -4.81 23.74
N ASN A 148 -34.45 -5.26 22.70
CA ASN A 148 -33.82 -5.59 21.41
C ASN A 148 -33.30 -4.34 20.71
N LEU A 149 -34.06 -3.24 20.79
CA LEU A 149 -33.65 -1.93 20.29
C LEU A 149 -32.42 -1.40 21.03
N SER A 150 -32.39 -1.47 22.36
CA SER A 150 -31.25 -0.96 23.15
C SER A 150 -29.98 -1.79 22.93
N ALA A 151 -30.11 -3.12 22.83
CA ALA A 151 -29.00 -4.01 22.48
C ALA A 151 -28.45 -3.70 21.08
N PHE A 152 -29.33 -3.53 20.09
CA PHE A 152 -28.94 -3.13 18.73
C PHE A 152 -28.17 -1.81 18.74
N MET A 153 -28.72 -0.77 19.37
CA MET A 153 -28.08 0.55 19.45
C MET A 153 -26.72 0.49 20.15
N THR A 154 -26.61 -0.32 21.21
CA THR A 154 -25.35 -0.51 21.95
C THR A 154 -24.29 -1.17 21.08
N VAL A 155 -24.63 -2.28 20.41
CA VAL A 155 -23.71 -3.02 19.53
C VAL A 155 -23.32 -2.17 18.32
N ALA A 156 -24.28 -1.52 17.66
CA ALA A 156 -24.01 -0.66 16.51
C ALA A 156 -23.10 0.51 16.89
N THR A 157 -23.33 1.15 18.04
CA THR A 157 -22.48 2.24 18.53
C THR A 157 -21.07 1.73 18.88
N ALA A 158 -20.96 0.58 19.54
CA ALA A 158 -19.66 -0.03 19.84
C ALA A 158 -18.86 -0.39 18.58
N LEU A 159 -19.52 -0.93 17.55
CA LEU A 159 -18.92 -1.21 16.24
C LEU A 159 -18.47 0.07 15.52
N LEU A 160 -19.28 1.13 15.56
CA LEU A 160 -18.90 2.44 15.02
C LEU A 160 -17.67 3.01 15.72
N VAL A 161 -17.68 3.06 17.06
CA VAL A 161 -16.56 3.61 17.86
C VAL A 161 -15.29 2.80 17.63
N SER A 162 -15.37 1.47 17.68
CA SER A 162 -14.21 0.61 17.42
C SER A 162 -13.68 0.76 16.00
N GLY A 163 -14.55 0.91 15.00
CA GLY A 163 -14.18 1.23 13.62
C GLY A 163 -13.41 2.54 13.53
N PHE A 164 -13.94 3.64 14.10
CA PHE A 164 -13.28 4.94 14.11
C PHE A 164 -11.89 4.89 14.77
N VAL A 165 -11.74 4.14 15.86
CA VAL A 165 -10.44 3.94 16.53
C VAL A 165 -9.48 3.09 15.69
N ALA A 166 -10.00 2.08 14.97
CA ALA A 166 -9.20 1.16 14.16
C ALA A 166 -8.72 1.78 12.83
N VAL A 167 -9.49 2.69 12.22
CA VAL A 167 -9.15 3.39 10.96
C VAL A 167 -7.70 3.91 10.92
N PRO A 168 -7.24 4.75 11.87
CA PRO A 168 -5.87 5.26 11.85
C PRO A 168 -4.83 4.18 12.12
N GLN A 169 -5.16 3.14 12.91
CA GLN A 169 -4.23 2.06 13.21
C GLN A 169 -3.95 1.20 11.98
N VAL A 170 -4.99 0.86 11.21
CA VAL A 170 -4.85 0.08 9.96
C VAL A 170 -4.12 0.90 8.90
N ALA A 171 -4.43 2.20 8.79
CA ALA A 171 -3.71 3.09 7.88
C ALA A 171 -2.21 3.13 8.22
N ARG A 172 -1.86 3.28 9.50
CA ARG A 172 -0.48 3.24 9.98
C ARG A 172 0.20 1.91 9.68
N LEU A 173 -0.50 0.79 9.88
CA LEU A 173 0.03 -0.54 9.62
C LEU A 173 0.32 -0.75 8.12
N SER A 174 -0.51 -0.20 7.23
CA SER A 174 -0.23 -0.17 5.78
C SER A 174 1.00 0.68 5.45
N CYS A 175 1.15 1.84 6.07
CA CYS A 175 2.31 2.71 5.85
C CYS A 175 3.61 2.06 6.37
N VAL A 176 3.57 1.40 7.53
CA VAL A 176 4.72 0.68 8.09
C VAL A 176 5.13 -0.47 7.18
N THR A 177 4.18 -1.29 6.73
CA THR A 177 4.48 -2.42 5.85
C THR A 177 5.05 -1.96 4.51
N THR A 178 4.53 -0.89 3.92
CA THR A 178 5.05 -0.31 2.67
C THR A 178 6.48 0.21 2.84
N ARG A 179 6.75 0.92 3.94
CA ARG A 179 8.09 1.42 4.27
C ARG A 179 9.10 0.29 4.53
N LEU A 180 8.70 -0.78 5.23
CA LEU A 180 9.56 -1.94 5.46
C LEU A 180 9.92 -2.64 4.16
N LEU A 181 8.94 -2.85 3.26
CA LEU A 181 9.19 -3.38 1.93
C LEU A 181 10.20 -2.50 1.18
N CYS A 182 9.95 -1.19 1.14
CA CYS A 182 10.80 -0.26 0.40
C CYS A 182 12.24 -0.28 0.91
N ARG A 183 12.43 -0.28 2.23
CA ARG A 183 13.76 -0.32 2.86
C ARG A 183 14.51 -1.62 2.56
N GLU A 184 13.82 -2.77 2.58
CA GLU A 184 14.45 -4.07 2.39
C GLU A 184 14.73 -4.39 0.92
N VAL A 185 13.84 -3.94 0.03
CA VAL A 185 13.85 -4.31 -1.39
C VAL A 185 14.53 -3.27 -2.27
N PHE A 186 14.40 -1.98 -1.94
CA PHE A 186 14.88 -0.87 -2.76
C PHE A 186 15.83 0.03 -1.97
N SER A 187 17.13 -0.19 -2.14
CA SER A 187 18.18 0.64 -1.51
C SER A 187 18.18 2.10 -1.97
N SER A 188 17.56 2.40 -3.12
CA SER A 188 17.43 3.74 -3.68
C SER A 188 16.29 4.57 -3.09
N ILE A 189 15.39 3.96 -2.31
CA ILE A 189 14.26 4.67 -1.68
C ILE A 189 14.70 5.15 -0.30
N TYR A 190 14.48 6.44 -0.03
CA TYR A 190 14.83 7.07 1.23
C TYR A 190 13.70 7.97 1.74
N THR A 191 13.65 8.16 3.06
CA THR A 191 12.84 9.20 3.71
C THR A 191 13.63 10.49 3.81
N ARG A 192 12.96 11.64 3.96
CA ARG A 192 13.64 12.96 3.98
C ARG A 192 14.75 13.08 5.03
N ASP A 193 14.61 12.39 6.16
CA ASP A 193 15.61 12.38 7.25
C ASP A 193 16.85 11.50 6.95
N PHE A 194 16.78 10.71 5.88
CA PHE A 194 17.84 9.81 5.44
C PHE A 194 18.35 10.30 4.08
N VAL A 195 19.00 11.45 4.03
CA VAL A 195 19.84 11.79 2.87
C VAL A 195 21.07 10.89 2.98
N PRO A 196 21.32 9.94 2.05
CA PRO A 196 22.59 9.26 2.02
C PRO A 196 23.63 10.34 1.75
N THR A 197 24.51 10.62 2.70
CA THR A 197 25.74 11.34 2.41
C THR A 197 26.45 10.47 1.38
N ALA A 198 26.44 10.91 0.12
CA ALA A 198 27.19 10.23 -0.92
C ALA A 198 28.63 10.04 -0.42
N PRO A 199 29.32 8.93 -0.75
CA PRO A 199 30.75 8.86 -0.56
C PRO A 199 31.34 10.06 -1.30
N GLN A 200 32.00 10.94 -0.55
CA GLN A 200 32.78 12.02 -1.11
C GLN A 200 33.92 11.35 -1.87
N GLU A 201 33.74 11.12 -3.18
CA GLU A 201 34.89 10.86 -4.04
C GLU A 201 35.85 12.05 -3.87
N PRO A 202 37.14 11.82 -3.58
CA PRO A 202 38.10 12.91 -3.50
C PRO A 202 38.15 13.55 -4.88
N LEU A 203 37.82 14.84 -4.92
CA LEU A 203 37.89 15.70 -6.09
C LEU A 203 39.36 15.97 -6.43
N ASP A 204 40.06 14.95 -6.90
CA ASP A 204 41.35 15.09 -7.56
C ASP A 204 41.12 15.09 -9.06
N SER A 205 41.00 16.29 -9.65
CA SER A 205 41.81 16.71 -10.80
C SER A 205 41.28 17.99 -11.48
N ALA A 206 42.26 18.79 -11.89
CA ALA A 206 42.23 19.85 -12.92
C ALA A 206 41.83 21.28 -12.49
N LEU A 207 42.84 22.06 -12.12
CA LEU A 207 42.96 23.47 -12.57
C LEU A 207 44.19 23.59 -13.50
N PRO A 208 44.18 24.46 -14.54
CA PRO A 208 44.97 24.28 -15.76
C PRO A 208 46.32 25.01 -15.76
N SER A 209 47.12 24.56 -16.73
CA SER A 209 48.42 25.03 -17.23
C SER A 209 48.61 26.55 -17.36
N TYR A 210 49.79 27.03 -16.94
CA TYR A 210 50.51 28.19 -17.50
C TYR A 210 52.00 27.83 -17.61
N GLY A 211 52.61 28.04 -18.78
CA GLY A 211 53.94 27.52 -19.13
C GLY A 211 55.09 28.55 -19.21
N THR A 212 56.23 28.01 -19.69
CA THR A 212 57.49 28.64 -20.18
C THR A 212 58.44 29.19 -19.07
N GLN A 213 59.78 29.05 -19.07
CA GLN A 213 60.84 28.79 -20.07
C GLN A 213 62.09 28.08 -19.47
N GLN A 214 62.86 27.40 -20.35
CA GLN A 214 64.35 27.38 -20.54
C GLN A 214 65.26 27.82 -19.38
N VAL A 215 66.37 27.16 -19.01
CA VAL A 215 67.48 26.52 -19.76
C VAL A 215 68.01 25.34 -18.95
#